data_AF-A0A0K0F8R3-F1
#
_entry.id   AF-A0A0K0F8R3-F1
#
_cell.length_a   1.000
_cell.length_b   1.000
_cell.length_c   1.000
_cell.angle_alpha   90.00
_cell.angle_beta   90.00
_cell.angle_gamma   90.00
#
_symmetry.space_group_name_H-M   'P 1'
#
loop_
_entity.id
_entity.type
_entity.pdbx_description
1 polymer ?
#
loop_
_entity_poly.entity_id
_entity_poly.type
_entity_poly.pdbx_seq_one_letter_code
_entity_poly.pdbx_strand_id
1 'polypeptide(L)'
;MTGKIDNVLLKKKEHLQYLSILKDNTRENIITLKINETVESNVVFLNSDLIIEHIEENSCLFDYLVLGDKIIEDSGKKLPNENITLPAQRVNQWNIKIVRIGSYTPISRQRFKNIGLEGREAGAAYFCINVQKPINDGNELGVTCYGSQNSFYILTTEPDTVGEATFLEGDRVLDIDGEKFGQSAQLNDLLEKGFQKNSFINCAIERAIGKTPLNRLRDLLMTWHSFKSTPLPDVVEVVDKEIKLVKKGKPLPKSTLKKDGSRCTTKSKLKIANDFKKFELQSLVPNNLLLERLIKRPS
;
A
#
# COMPACT_ATOMS: atom_id res chain seq x y z
N MET A 1 -31.80 24.59 -2.53
CA MET A 1 -30.45 25.20 -2.54
C MET A 1 -29.52 24.63 -1.45
N THR A 2 -29.83 23.49 -0.83
CA THR A 2 -29.09 22.93 0.32
C THR A 2 -27.91 22.03 -0.05
N GLY A 3 -27.99 21.26 -1.14
CA GLY A 3 -26.96 20.26 -1.49
C GLY A 3 -25.57 20.77 -1.89
N LYS A 4 -25.37 22.08 -2.13
CA LYS A 4 -24.04 22.64 -2.41
C LYS A 4 -23.25 22.96 -1.14
N ILE A 5 -23.93 23.36 -0.06
CA ILE A 5 -23.30 23.74 1.21
C ILE A 5 -22.80 22.47 1.93
N ASP A 6 -23.59 21.40 1.87
CA ASP A 6 -23.25 20.11 2.47
C ASP A 6 -22.00 19.48 1.82
N ASN A 7 -21.86 19.60 0.50
CA ASN A 7 -20.72 19.06 -0.24
C ASN A 7 -19.41 19.82 0.05
N VAL A 8 -19.47 21.15 0.22
CA VAL A 8 -18.30 21.96 0.61
C VAL A 8 -17.82 21.61 2.02
N LEU A 9 -18.75 21.42 2.96
CA LEU A 9 -18.42 21.02 4.32
C LEU A 9 -17.85 19.60 4.38
N LEU A 10 -18.37 18.66 3.58
CA LEU A 10 -17.85 17.30 3.48
C LEU A 10 -16.41 17.30 2.97
N LYS A 11 -16.13 17.97 1.86
CA LYS A 11 -14.76 18.10 1.31
C LYS A 11 -13.79 18.73 2.29
N LYS A 12 -14.24 19.70 3.09
CA LYS A 12 -13.41 20.29 4.15
C LYS A 12 -13.07 19.26 5.23
N LYS A 13 -14.01 18.38 5.60
CA LYS A 13 -13.76 17.31 6.57
C LYS A 13 -12.81 16.25 6.02
N GLU A 14 -12.98 15.85 4.75
CA GLU A 14 -12.09 14.92 4.05
C GLU A 14 -10.65 15.46 4.03
N HIS A 15 -10.47 16.72 3.64
CA HIS A 15 -9.14 17.34 3.61
C HIS A 15 -8.52 17.47 5.01
N LEU A 16 -9.30 17.79 6.05
CA LEU A 16 -8.80 17.80 7.42
C LEU A 16 -8.39 16.41 7.91
N GLN A 17 -9.13 15.36 7.54
CA GLN A 17 -8.75 13.98 7.83
C GLN A 17 -7.44 13.63 7.13
N TYR A 18 -7.32 13.93 5.84
CA TYR A 18 -6.10 13.74 5.07
C TYR A 18 -4.88 14.37 5.75
N LEU A 19 -4.96 15.65 6.11
CA LEU A 19 -3.87 16.36 6.78
C LEU A 19 -3.52 15.75 8.15
N SER A 20 -4.52 15.27 8.90
CA SER A 20 -4.30 14.61 10.18
C SER A 20 -3.51 13.31 9.99
N ILE A 21 -3.92 12.47 9.04
CA ILE A 21 -3.25 11.20 8.74
C ILE A 21 -1.82 11.45 8.26
N LEU A 22 -1.64 12.41 7.35
CA LEU A 22 -0.33 12.77 6.82
C LEU A 22 0.62 13.25 7.93
N LYS A 23 0.13 14.08 8.85
CA LYS A 23 0.90 14.53 10.02
C LYS A 23 1.33 13.36 10.90
N ASP A 24 0.42 12.42 11.16
CA ASP A 24 0.74 11.26 11.99
C ASP A 24 1.71 10.28 11.31
N ASN A 25 1.64 10.15 9.98
CA ASN A 25 2.50 9.25 9.20
C ASN A 25 3.88 9.83 8.87
N THR A 26 4.05 11.14 8.95
CA THR A 26 5.34 11.82 8.78
C THR A 26 6.07 12.10 10.10
N ARG A 27 5.40 11.86 11.23
CA ARG A 27 5.94 12.14 12.56
C ARG A 27 7.05 11.15 12.92
N GLU A 28 8.17 11.68 13.40
CA GLU A 28 9.21 10.87 14.05
C GLU A 28 8.78 10.45 15.45
N ASN A 29 8.74 9.14 15.70
CA ASN A 29 8.41 8.54 16.98
C ASN A 29 9.66 7.90 17.58
N ILE A 30 10.09 8.42 18.73
CA ILE A 30 11.20 7.83 19.51
C ILE A 30 10.62 6.72 20.39
N ILE A 31 11.06 5.49 20.16
CA ILE A 31 10.55 4.29 20.84
C ILE A 31 11.72 3.64 21.59
N THR A 32 11.54 3.38 22.89
CA THR A 32 12.48 2.57 23.67
C THR A 32 12.00 1.12 23.66
N LEU A 33 12.79 0.23 23.07
CA LEU A 33 12.51 -1.20 22.99
C LEU A 33 13.34 -1.94 24.04
N LYS A 34 12.67 -2.83 24.77
CA LYS A 34 13.31 -3.79 25.69
C LYS A 34 13.01 -5.19 25.19
N ILE A 35 14.02 -5.84 24.61
CA ILE A 35 13.92 -7.17 24.05
C ILE A 35 14.41 -8.14 25.13
N ASN A 36 13.48 -8.92 25.69
CA ASN A 36 13.77 -9.88 26.76
C ASN A 36 14.05 -11.29 26.21
N GLU A 37 14.69 -11.35 25.06
CA GLU A 37 15.06 -12.57 24.36
C GLU A 37 16.55 -12.52 24.02
N THR A 38 17.15 -13.70 23.86
CA THR A 38 18.54 -13.78 23.41
C THR A 38 18.64 -13.26 21.98
N VAL A 39 19.50 -12.28 21.76
CA VAL A 39 19.82 -11.71 20.46
C VAL A 39 21.26 -12.10 20.13
N GLU A 40 21.45 -12.82 19.02
CA GLU A 40 22.79 -13.17 18.53
C GLU A 40 23.55 -11.93 18.05
N SER A 41 24.88 -12.03 17.98
CA SER A 41 25.72 -10.92 17.50
C SER A 41 25.50 -10.65 16.00
N ASN A 42 25.64 -9.39 15.58
CA ASN A 42 25.65 -8.96 14.17
C ASN A 42 24.37 -9.30 13.38
N VAL A 43 23.20 -9.32 14.04
CA VAL A 43 21.93 -9.66 13.39
C VAL A 43 21.20 -8.48 12.75
N VAL A 44 21.63 -7.25 13.04
CA VAL A 44 21.09 -6.01 12.44
C VAL A 44 22.23 -5.26 11.76
N PHE A 45 22.03 -4.87 10.51
CA PHE A 45 22.99 -4.09 9.74
C PHE A 45 22.43 -2.69 9.53
N LEU A 46 23.22 -1.70 9.96
CA LEU A 46 22.89 -0.29 9.85
C LEU A 46 23.81 0.38 8.81
N ASN A 47 23.25 1.36 8.10
CA ASN A 47 24.05 2.26 7.27
C ASN A 47 24.61 3.45 8.06
N SER A 48 25.29 4.36 7.36
CA SER A 48 25.95 5.55 7.93
C SER A 48 24.98 6.50 8.62
N ASP A 49 23.69 6.46 8.28
CA ASP A 49 22.64 7.25 8.92
C ASP A 49 21.95 6.51 10.08
N LEU A 50 22.48 5.34 10.44
CA LEU A 50 21.98 4.41 11.47
C LEU A 50 20.62 3.78 11.15
N ILE A 51 20.26 3.73 9.86
CA ILE A 51 19.01 3.14 9.38
C ILE A 51 19.21 1.64 9.17
N ILE A 52 18.24 0.84 9.61
CA ILE A 52 18.25 -0.61 9.41
C ILE A 52 18.05 -0.96 7.94
N GLU A 53 19.06 -1.55 7.33
CA GLU A 53 19.01 -2.07 5.96
C GLU A 53 18.77 -3.57 5.91
N HIS A 54 19.24 -4.30 6.91
CA HIS A 54 19.08 -5.75 6.99
C HIS A 54 18.86 -6.22 8.44
N ILE A 55 17.99 -7.22 8.58
CA ILE A 55 17.75 -7.96 9.81
C ILE A 55 17.82 -9.43 9.43
N GLU A 56 18.64 -10.20 10.13
CA GLU A 56 18.77 -11.65 9.94
C GLU A 56 17.41 -12.36 10.04
N GLU A 57 17.11 -13.21 9.06
CA GLU A 57 15.77 -13.77 8.85
C GLU A 57 15.23 -14.55 10.05
N ASN A 58 16.12 -15.24 10.77
CA ASN A 58 15.77 -16.08 11.92
C ASN A 58 15.80 -15.34 13.26
N SER A 59 16.11 -14.04 13.26
CA SER A 59 16.29 -13.24 14.46
C SER A 59 14.98 -12.98 15.22
N CYS A 60 15.01 -13.06 16.56
CA CYS A 60 13.88 -12.73 17.46
C CYS A 60 13.37 -11.29 17.28
N LEU A 61 14.17 -10.44 16.64
CA LEU A 61 13.88 -9.04 16.33
C LEU A 61 12.69 -8.83 15.37
N PHE A 62 12.17 -9.92 14.79
CA PHE A 62 11.01 -9.91 13.91
C PHE A 62 9.83 -9.11 14.48
N ASP A 63 9.50 -9.31 15.76
CA ASP A 63 8.34 -8.69 16.41
C ASP A 63 8.61 -7.25 16.90
N TYR A 64 9.85 -6.76 16.73
CA TYR A 64 10.32 -5.50 17.33
C TYR A 64 10.73 -4.46 16.28
N LEU A 65 11.40 -4.89 15.20
CA LEU A 65 12.08 -4.02 14.25
C LEU A 65 11.56 -4.21 12.82
N VAL A 66 11.54 -3.10 12.09
CA VAL A 66 11.18 -2.99 10.68
C VAL A 66 12.37 -2.37 9.93
N LEU A 67 12.62 -2.79 8.69
CA LEU A 67 13.60 -2.10 7.84
C LEU A 67 13.20 -0.63 7.67
N GLY A 68 14.17 0.27 7.72
CA GLY A 68 13.94 1.72 7.72
C GLY A 68 13.83 2.36 9.10
N ASP A 69 13.69 1.59 10.19
CA ASP A 69 13.86 2.14 11.54
C ASP A 69 15.30 2.66 11.72
N LYS A 70 15.46 3.76 12.46
CA LYS A 70 16.78 4.31 12.79
C LYS A 70 17.14 4.00 14.24
N ILE A 71 18.26 3.33 14.49
CA ILE A 71 18.72 3.05 15.85
C ILE A 71 19.59 4.21 16.32
N ILE A 72 19.18 4.90 17.39
CA ILE A 72 19.89 6.08 17.92
C ILE A 72 20.68 5.79 19.20
N GLU A 73 20.32 4.72 19.91
CA GLU A 73 20.97 4.32 21.16
C GLU A 73 20.97 2.79 21.28
N ASP A 74 22.13 2.23 21.63
CA ASP A 74 22.31 0.83 22.01
C ASP A 74 22.70 0.74 23.49
N SER A 75 21.81 0.18 24.30
CA SER A 75 22.05 -0.14 25.71
C SER A 75 22.56 1.06 26.52
N GLY A 76 22.00 2.25 26.27
CA GLY A 76 22.38 3.51 26.93
C GLY A 76 23.47 4.31 26.22
N LYS A 77 24.08 3.77 25.16
CA LYS A 77 25.16 4.43 24.41
C LYS A 77 24.65 4.95 23.07
N LYS A 78 24.95 6.23 22.77
CA LYS A 78 24.71 6.79 21.45
C LYS A 78 25.64 6.14 20.43
N LEU A 79 25.10 5.84 19.26
CA LEU A 79 25.85 5.23 18.17
C LEU A 79 26.52 6.31 17.31
N PRO A 80 27.75 6.07 16.81
CA PRO A 80 28.39 6.92 15.81
C PRO A 80 27.72 6.76 14.44
N ASN A 81 27.70 7.81 13.61
CA ASN A 81 27.14 7.77 12.25
C ASN A 81 28.09 7.05 11.28
N GLU A 82 28.12 5.71 11.35
CA GLU A 82 28.91 4.86 10.48
C GLU A 82 28.18 3.54 10.22
N ASN A 83 28.61 2.80 9.20
CA ASN A 83 28.05 1.47 8.91
C ASN A 83 28.45 0.52 10.03
N ILE A 84 27.47 0.02 10.79
CA ILE A 84 27.71 -0.84 11.95
C ILE A 84 26.76 -2.03 11.96
N THR A 85 27.19 -3.10 12.62
CA THR A 85 26.37 -4.27 12.91
C THR A 85 26.06 -4.34 14.40
N LEU A 86 24.82 -4.66 14.74
CA LEU A 86 24.34 -4.73 16.11
C LEU A 86 23.56 -6.02 16.40
N PRO A 87 23.53 -6.45 17.67
CA PRO A 87 24.47 -6.06 18.73
C PRO A 87 25.87 -6.58 18.42
N ALA A 88 26.93 -5.89 18.88
CA ALA A 88 28.31 -6.30 18.60
C ALA A 88 28.69 -7.66 19.20
N GLN A 89 27.97 -8.08 20.24
CA GLN A 89 28.11 -9.36 20.92
C GLN A 89 26.72 -9.94 21.20
N ARG A 90 26.65 -11.26 21.40
CA ARG A 90 25.41 -11.90 21.84
C ARG A 90 24.97 -11.33 23.18
N VAL A 91 23.69 -10.96 23.28
CA VAL A 91 23.09 -10.42 24.51
C VAL A 91 21.85 -11.21 24.88
N ASN A 92 21.64 -11.43 26.18
CA ASN A 92 20.44 -12.13 26.68
C ASN A 92 19.22 -11.20 26.76
N GLN A 93 19.47 -9.89 26.82
CA GLN A 93 18.47 -8.84 26.80
C GLN A 93 19.06 -7.66 26.04
N TRP A 94 18.26 -7.03 25.19
CA TRP A 94 18.72 -5.90 24.38
C TRP A 94 17.81 -4.69 24.56
N ASN A 95 18.40 -3.58 24.99
CA ASN A 95 17.69 -2.32 25.19
C ASN A 95 18.16 -1.33 24.14
N ILE A 96 17.27 -0.92 23.24
CA ILE A 96 17.60 0.03 22.17
C ILE A 96 16.61 1.16 22.13
N LYS A 97 17.06 2.34 21.68
CA LYS A 97 16.15 3.41 21.28
C LYS A 97 16.19 3.57 19.78
N ILE A 98 15.00 3.57 19.19
CA ILE A 98 14.82 3.75 17.75
C ILE A 98 14.00 5.00 17.46
N VAL A 99 14.17 5.53 16.26
CA VAL A 99 13.27 6.48 15.63
C VAL A 99 12.55 5.76 14.51
N ARG A 100 11.21 5.79 14.56
CA ARG A 100 10.34 5.27 13.51
C ARG A 100 9.51 6.41 12.94
N ILE A 101 9.48 6.54 11.61
CA ILE A 101 8.68 7.57 10.94
C ILE A 101 7.26 7.01 10.74
N GLY A 102 6.26 7.67 11.30
CA GLY A 102 4.88 7.25 11.18
C GLY A 102 4.43 6.24 12.24
N SER A 103 3.18 5.82 12.14
CA SER A 103 2.48 5.03 13.16
C SER A 103 2.25 3.58 12.72
N TYR A 104 3.30 2.92 12.22
CA TYR A 104 3.26 1.49 11.90
C TYR A 104 3.93 0.63 12.98
N THR A 105 3.47 -0.62 13.07
CA THR A 105 4.01 -1.63 13.99
C THR A 105 4.66 -2.77 13.21
N PRO A 106 5.66 -3.47 13.77
CA PRO A 106 6.20 -4.66 13.13
C PRO A 106 5.08 -5.70 12.97
N ILE A 107 5.09 -6.44 11.86
CA ILE A 107 4.19 -7.58 11.73
C ILE A 107 4.62 -8.67 12.70
N SER A 108 3.66 -9.30 13.40
CA SER A 108 4.01 -10.38 14.32
C SER A 108 4.38 -11.66 13.58
N ARG A 109 5.27 -12.48 14.16
CA ARG A 109 5.65 -13.79 13.62
C ARG A 109 4.43 -14.68 13.37
N GLN A 110 3.46 -14.65 14.28
CA GLN A 110 2.22 -15.43 14.14
C GLN A 110 1.41 -14.98 12.92
N ARG A 111 1.23 -13.67 12.74
CA ARG A 111 0.48 -13.14 11.58
C ARG A 111 1.23 -13.40 10.27
N PHE A 112 2.55 -13.25 10.27
CA PHE A 112 3.38 -13.52 9.10
C PHE A 112 3.27 -14.98 8.62
N LYS A 113 3.37 -15.93 9.56
CA LYS A 113 3.12 -17.36 9.29
C LYS A 113 1.70 -17.59 8.83
N ASN A 114 0.72 -16.95 9.48
CA ASN A 114 -0.67 -17.08 9.10
C ASN A 114 -0.85 -16.70 7.65
N ILE A 115 -0.31 -15.57 7.16
CA ILE A 115 -0.35 -15.10 5.76
C ILE A 115 0.27 -16.12 4.79
N GLY A 116 1.13 -17.03 5.25
CA GLY A 116 1.76 -18.06 4.42
C GLY A 116 3.09 -17.63 3.82
N LEU A 117 3.76 -16.67 4.46
CA LEU A 117 5.14 -16.31 4.14
C LEU A 117 6.08 -17.12 5.02
N GLU A 118 7.11 -17.71 4.40
CA GLU A 118 8.05 -18.62 5.07
C GLU A 118 9.23 -17.88 5.73
N GLY A 119 9.58 -16.71 5.21
CA GLY A 119 10.66 -15.85 5.70
C GLY A 119 10.56 -14.44 5.12
N ARG A 120 11.32 -13.49 5.69
CA ARG A 120 11.40 -12.13 5.14
C ARG A 120 12.19 -12.17 3.84
N GLU A 121 11.65 -11.62 2.77
CA GLU A 121 12.45 -11.39 1.58
C GLU A 121 13.52 -10.33 1.88
N ALA A 122 14.77 -10.61 1.52
CA ALA A 122 15.87 -9.67 1.73
C ALA A 122 15.59 -8.32 1.04
N GLY A 123 15.64 -7.23 1.81
CA GLY A 123 15.34 -5.88 1.35
C GLY A 123 13.85 -5.54 1.26
N ALA A 124 12.94 -6.38 1.76
CA ALA A 124 11.54 -6.04 1.93
C ALA A 124 11.22 -5.70 3.39
N ALA A 125 10.55 -4.57 3.62
CA ALA A 125 10.04 -4.18 4.93
C ALA A 125 8.64 -4.77 5.13
N TYR A 126 8.40 -5.35 6.31
CA TYR A 126 7.11 -5.91 6.68
C TYR A 126 6.57 -5.26 7.95
N PHE A 127 5.39 -4.65 7.86
CA PHE A 127 4.79 -3.92 8.97
C PHE A 127 3.26 -3.88 8.85
N CYS A 128 2.59 -3.51 9.93
CA CYS A 128 1.17 -3.28 9.98
C CYS A 128 0.89 -1.78 10.06
N ILE A 129 -0.06 -1.30 9.26
CA ILE A 129 -0.52 0.09 9.30
C ILE A 129 -2.02 0.16 9.60
N ASN A 130 -2.42 1.15 10.38
CA ASN A 130 -3.83 1.43 10.62
C ASN A 130 -4.36 2.38 9.54
N VAL A 131 -5.34 1.92 8.78
CA VAL A 131 -6.04 2.70 7.76
C VAL A 131 -7.32 3.24 8.37
N GLN A 132 -7.50 4.56 8.36
CA GLN A 132 -8.71 5.19 8.89
C GLN A 132 -9.87 5.04 7.90
N LYS A 133 -11.09 4.94 8.42
CA LYS A 133 -12.30 4.98 7.60
C LYS A 133 -12.44 6.36 6.91
N PRO A 134 -12.56 6.44 5.58
CA PRO A 134 -12.79 7.70 4.89
C PRO A 134 -14.09 8.39 5.34
N ILE A 135 -14.06 9.71 5.50
CA ILE A 135 -15.25 10.53 5.78
C ILE A 135 -15.97 10.89 4.46
N ASN A 136 -16.04 9.96 3.51
CA ASN A 136 -16.74 10.16 2.24
C ASN A 136 -17.96 9.22 2.13
N ASP A 137 -18.90 9.55 1.25
CA ASP A 137 -20.17 8.80 1.13
C ASP A 137 -19.98 7.36 0.59
N GLY A 138 -18.82 7.05 0.00
CA GLY A 138 -18.51 5.75 -0.62
C GLY A 138 -17.55 4.85 0.18
N ASN A 139 -17.00 5.31 1.30
CA ASN A 139 -15.83 4.72 1.97
C ASN A 139 -14.65 4.42 1.02
N GLU A 140 -14.51 5.19 -0.06
CA GLU A 140 -13.46 4.99 -1.05
C GLU A 140 -12.13 5.50 -0.48
N LEU A 141 -11.11 4.65 -0.49
CA LEU A 141 -9.79 5.02 0.01
C LEU A 141 -9.03 5.96 -0.93
N GLY A 142 -9.38 6.02 -2.23
CA GLY A 142 -8.59 6.73 -3.23
C GLY A 142 -7.33 5.97 -3.64
N VAL A 143 -7.42 4.64 -3.79
CA VAL A 143 -6.31 3.80 -4.24
C VAL A 143 -6.73 2.99 -5.46
N THR A 144 -5.85 2.94 -6.46
CA THR A 144 -5.96 1.94 -7.54
C THR A 144 -5.03 0.79 -7.20
N CYS A 145 -5.56 -0.44 -7.20
CA CYS A 145 -4.78 -1.63 -6.88
C CYS A 145 -4.85 -2.69 -7.98
N TYR A 146 -3.81 -3.53 -8.04
CA TYR A 146 -3.78 -4.76 -8.82
C TYR A 146 -3.86 -5.96 -7.89
N GLY A 147 -4.90 -6.77 -8.05
CA GLY A 147 -5.05 -8.02 -7.30
C GLY A 147 -4.17 -9.13 -7.88
N SER A 148 -3.32 -9.69 -7.02
CA SER A 148 -2.69 -11.00 -7.20
C SER A 148 -3.36 -11.99 -6.25
N GLN A 149 -3.28 -13.30 -6.54
CA GLN A 149 -4.11 -14.35 -5.93
C GLN A 149 -4.34 -14.24 -4.41
N ASN A 150 -3.33 -13.76 -3.65
CA ASN A 150 -3.42 -13.60 -2.19
C ASN A 150 -2.94 -12.22 -1.69
N SER A 151 -2.86 -11.20 -2.54
CA SER A 151 -2.33 -9.89 -2.15
C SER A 151 -2.71 -8.80 -3.14
N PHE A 152 -2.75 -7.55 -2.70
CA PHE A 152 -3.02 -6.40 -3.56
C PHE A 152 -1.81 -5.48 -3.65
N TYR A 153 -1.42 -5.09 -4.86
CA TYR A 153 -0.40 -4.07 -5.08
C TYR A 153 -1.05 -2.72 -5.27
N ILE A 154 -0.60 -1.71 -4.53
CA ILE A 154 -1.00 -0.32 -4.73
C ILE A 154 -0.29 0.18 -5.99
N LEU A 155 -1.05 0.54 -7.01
CA LEU A 155 -0.52 1.04 -8.28
C LEU A 155 -0.38 2.55 -8.27
N THR A 156 -1.43 3.23 -7.81
CA THR A 156 -1.49 4.69 -7.71
C THR A 156 -2.38 5.10 -6.55
N THR A 157 -2.11 6.26 -5.98
CA THR A 157 -2.96 6.90 -4.96
C THR A 157 -3.56 8.19 -5.52
N GLU A 158 -4.77 8.51 -5.07
CA GLU A 158 -5.45 9.75 -5.45
C GLU A 158 -5.07 10.87 -4.48
N PRO A 159 -4.76 12.09 -4.97
CA PRO A 159 -4.40 13.21 -4.11
C PRO A 159 -5.47 13.54 -3.07
N ASP A 160 -5.04 14.00 -1.89
CA ASP A 160 -5.89 14.45 -0.79
C ASP A 160 -6.81 13.34 -0.22
N THR A 161 -6.46 12.07 -0.40
CA THR A 161 -7.24 10.92 0.08
C THR A 161 -6.56 10.18 1.24
N VAL A 162 -7.34 9.41 2.00
CA VAL A 162 -6.81 8.48 3.01
C VAL A 162 -5.75 7.56 2.39
N GLY A 163 -5.96 7.13 1.16
CA GLY A 163 -5.07 6.28 0.38
C GLY A 163 -3.69 6.89 0.20
N GLU A 164 -3.63 8.13 -0.30
CA GLU A 164 -2.36 8.87 -0.45
C GLU A 164 -1.67 9.11 0.90
N ALA A 165 -2.43 9.48 1.93
CA ALA A 165 -1.84 9.74 3.24
C ALA A 165 -1.29 8.47 3.92
N THR A 166 -1.75 7.28 3.53
CA THR A 166 -1.46 6.01 4.23
C THR A 166 -0.51 5.10 3.45
N PHE A 167 -0.71 4.95 2.15
CA PHE A 167 0.03 4.00 1.32
C PHE A 167 1.03 4.70 0.42
N LEU A 168 2.06 3.95 0.03
CA LEU A 168 2.94 4.31 -1.08
C LEU A 168 2.63 3.47 -2.32
N GLU A 169 2.88 4.06 -3.48
CA GLU A 169 2.86 3.31 -4.73
C GLU A 169 3.87 2.16 -4.66
N GLY A 170 3.43 0.98 -5.06
CA GLY A 170 4.19 -0.26 -4.98
C GLY A 170 4.10 -1.01 -3.65
N ASP A 171 3.41 -0.46 -2.64
CA ASP A 171 3.08 -1.22 -1.43
C ASP A 171 2.25 -2.45 -1.79
N ARG A 172 2.58 -3.58 -1.17
CA ARG A 172 1.83 -4.82 -1.30
C ARG A 172 1.06 -5.08 -0.01
N VAL A 173 -0.25 -5.01 -0.08
CA VAL A 173 -1.16 -5.37 1.00
C VAL A 173 -1.30 -6.89 1.03
N LEU A 174 -1.00 -7.49 2.18
CA LEU A 174 -0.96 -8.95 2.39
C LEU A 174 -2.22 -9.50 3.07
N ASP A 175 -2.82 -8.73 3.98
CA ASP A 175 -4.08 -9.06 4.64
C ASP A 175 -4.77 -7.77 5.17
N ILE A 176 -6.00 -7.93 5.67
CA ILE A 176 -6.74 -6.90 6.42
C ILE A 176 -7.26 -7.53 7.70
N ASP A 177 -6.94 -6.93 8.86
CA ASP A 177 -7.32 -7.42 10.19
C ASP A 177 -6.95 -8.90 10.43
N GLY A 178 -5.87 -9.38 9.80
CA GLY A 178 -5.42 -10.77 9.84
C GLY A 178 -6.17 -11.73 8.91
N GLU A 179 -7.17 -11.25 8.17
CA GLU A 179 -7.90 -12.02 7.17
C GLU A 179 -7.19 -11.91 5.81
N LYS A 180 -6.70 -13.04 5.31
CA LYS A 180 -6.01 -13.10 4.02
C LYS A 180 -6.95 -12.79 2.88
N PHE A 181 -6.37 -12.25 1.82
CA PHE A 181 -7.03 -12.17 0.53
C PHE A 181 -7.06 -13.53 -0.15
N GLY A 182 -8.21 -13.83 -0.75
CA GLY A 182 -8.37 -14.80 -1.82
C GLY A 182 -8.70 -14.08 -3.12
N GLN A 183 -9.80 -14.43 -3.77
CA GLN A 183 -10.18 -13.88 -5.08
C GLN A 183 -10.35 -12.35 -5.05
N SER A 184 -10.07 -11.67 -6.16
CA SER A 184 -10.01 -10.20 -6.28
C SER A 184 -11.27 -9.44 -5.83
N ALA A 185 -12.44 -10.09 -5.83
CA ALA A 185 -13.69 -9.51 -5.33
C ALA A 185 -13.72 -9.32 -3.79
N GLN A 186 -12.79 -9.92 -3.03
CA GLN A 186 -12.82 -9.91 -1.58
C GLN A 186 -12.27 -8.61 -0.95
N LEU A 187 -11.49 -7.80 -1.66
CA LEU A 187 -10.89 -6.59 -1.06
C LEU A 187 -11.97 -5.60 -0.59
N ASN A 188 -12.90 -5.24 -1.46
CA ASN A 188 -13.96 -4.31 -1.13
C ASN A 188 -14.84 -4.87 -0.01
N ASP A 189 -15.16 -6.17 -0.05
CA ASP A 189 -15.93 -6.82 1.01
C ASP A 189 -15.22 -6.75 2.38
N LEU A 190 -13.90 -6.95 2.41
CA LEU A 190 -13.11 -6.88 3.64
C LEU A 190 -13.02 -5.45 4.17
N LEU A 191 -12.81 -4.47 3.28
CA LEU A 191 -12.82 -3.05 3.63
C LEU A 191 -14.17 -2.63 4.20
N GLU A 192 -15.27 -2.97 3.52
CA GLU A 192 -16.62 -2.65 3.97
C GLU A 192 -16.94 -3.31 5.32
N LYS A 193 -16.69 -4.61 5.47
CA LYS A 193 -16.91 -5.33 6.74
C LYS A 193 -16.06 -4.77 7.88
N GLY A 194 -14.80 -4.44 7.61
CA GLY A 194 -13.89 -3.84 8.58
C GLY A 194 -14.38 -2.47 9.05
N PHE A 195 -14.70 -1.59 8.11
CA PHE A 195 -15.19 -0.24 8.39
C PHE A 195 -16.63 -0.15 8.90
N GLN A 196 -17.42 -1.22 8.77
CA GLN A 196 -18.71 -1.36 9.46
C GLN A 196 -18.51 -1.62 10.96
N LYS A 197 -17.46 -2.35 11.34
CA LYS A 197 -17.19 -2.72 12.73
C LYS A 197 -16.38 -1.65 13.46
N ASN A 198 -15.38 -1.08 12.79
CA ASN A 198 -14.37 -0.21 13.39
C ASN A 198 -14.19 1.08 12.57
N SER A 199 -13.69 2.13 13.23
CA SER A 199 -13.29 3.38 12.56
C SER A 199 -11.93 3.29 11.86
N PHE A 200 -11.20 2.20 12.07
CA PHE A 200 -9.93 1.89 11.43
C PHE A 200 -9.83 0.38 11.18
N ILE A 201 -9.02 0.01 10.21
CA ILE A 201 -8.64 -1.37 9.91
C ILE A 201 -7.13 -1.48 9.93
N ASN A 202 -6.59 -2.66 10.23
CA ASN A 202 -5.16 -2.89 10.30
C ASN A 202 -4.69 -3.74 9.11
N CYS A 203 -3.90 -3.17 8.22
CA CYS A 203 -3.39 -3.84 7.03
C CYS A 203 -1.94 -4.30 7.23
N ALA A 204 -1.63 -5.56 6.89
CA ALA A 204 -0.23 -5.98 6.76
C ALA A 204 0.33 -5.57 5.40
N ILE A 205 1.51 -4.94 5.40
CA ILE A 205 2.16 -4.37 4.23
C ILE A 205 3.53 -4.99 4.05
N GLU A 206 3.85 -5.34 2.81
CA GLU A 206 5.21 -5.56 2.31
C GLU A 206 5.60 -4.35 1.44
N ARG A 207 6.72 -3.70 1.80
CA ARG A 207 7.27 -2.56 1.05
C ARG A 207 8.67 -2.89 0.54
N ALA A 208 8.89 -2.66 -0.75
CA ALA A 208 10.20 -2.85 -1.37
C ALA A 208 11.17 -1.73 -0.97
N ILE A 209 12.29 -2.08 -0.33
CA ILE A 209 13.36 -1.14 0.07
C ILE A 209 14.65 -1.43 -0.69
N GLY A 210 15.04 -2.71 -0.77
CA GLY A 210 16.26 -3.17 -1.43
C GLY A 210 16.11 -3.36 -2.94
N LYS A 211 17.25 -3.48 -3.63
CA LYS A 211 17.31 -3.59 -5.10
C LYS A 211 16.45 -4.73 -5.66
N THR A 212 16.50 -5.91 -5.05
CA THR A 212 15.79 -7.10 -5.54
C THR A 212 14.27 -6.92 -5.54
N PRO A 213 13.62 -6.61 -4.40
CA PRO A 213 12.17 -6.39 -4.40
C PRO A 213 11.75 -5.16 -5.22
N LEU A 214 12.60 -4.13 -5.31
CA LEU A 214 12.36 -2.98 -6.19
C LEU A 214 12.35 -3.36 -7.68
N ASN A 215 13.29 -4.20 -8.12
CA ASN A 215 13.32 -4.67 -9.51
C ASN A 215 12.08 -5.50 -9.84
N ARG A 216 11.66 -6.40 -8.94
CA ARG A 216 10.42 -7.17 -9.09
C ARG A 216 9.19 -6.27 -9.19
N LEU A 217 9.11 -5.26 -8.32
CA LEU A 217 8.05 -4.27 -8.35
C LEU A 217 8.05 -3.51 -9.69
N ARG A 218 9.23 -3.05 -10.15
CA ARG A 218 9.38 -2.38 -11.43
C ARG A 218 8.87 -3.25 -12.58
N ASP A 219 9.27 -4.52 -12.63
CA ASP A 219 8.88 -5.43 -13.70
C ASP A 219 7.36 -5.69 -13.67
N LEU A 220 6.75 -5.78 -12.48
CA LEU A 220 5.29 -5.85 -12.31
C LEU A 220 4.60 -4.58 -12.84
N LEU A 221 5.09 -3.39 -12.50
CA LEU A 221 4.53 -2.12 -12.96
C LEU A 221 4.67 -1.97 -14.48
N MET A 222 5.82 -2.30 -15.06
CA MET A 222 6.04 -2.25 -16.51
C MET A 222 5.13 -3.23 -17.26
N THR A 223 4.93 -4.42 -16.71
CA THR A 223 3.98 -5.41 -17.25
C THR A 223 2.56 -4.87 -17.21
N TRP A 224 2.14 -4.29 -16.07
CA TRP A 224 0.82 -3.66 -15.93
C TRP A 224 0.61 -2.52 -16.94
N HIS A 225 1.60 -1.64 -17.12
CA HIS A 225 1.53 -0.58 -18.12
C HIS A 225 1.37 -1.12 -19.55
N SER A 226 1.98 -2.26 -19.85
CA SER A 226 1.83 -2.93 -21.15
C SER A 226 0.41 -3.48 -21.36
N PHE A 227 -0.29 -3.88 -20.29
CA PHE A 227 -1.70 -4.28 -20.32
C PHE A 227 -2.69 -3.10 -20.31
N LYS A 228 -2.28 -1.94 -19.78
CA LYS A 228 -2.98 -0.65 -19.95
C LYS A 228 -2.69 -0.02 -21.32
N SER A 229 -2.63 -0.83 -22.39
CA SER A 229 -2.70 -0.27 -23.74
C SER A 229 -3.99 0.56 -23.81
N THR A 230 -3.84 1.86 -24.12
CA THR A 230 -4.96 2.70 -24.54
C THR A 230 -5.76 1.87 -25.54
N PRO A 231 -7.09 1.70 -25.33
CA PRO A 231 -7.89 0.94 -26.28
C PRO A 231 -7.61 1.53 -27.66
N LEU A 232 -7.29 0.65 -28.62
CA LEU A 232 -6.91 1.09 -29.96
C LEU A 232 -8.01 2.06 -30.46
N PRO A 233 -7.64 3.15 -31.16
CA PRO A 233 -8.59 4.21 -31.52
C PRO A 233 -9.84 3.70 -32.25
N ASP A 234 -9.67 2.64 -33.04
CA ASP A 234 -10.73 1.90 -33.74
C ASP A 234 -11.72 1.22 -32.78
N VAL A 235 -11.25 0.59 -31.70
CA VAL A 235 -12.09 -0.01 -30.65
C VAL A 235 -12.89 1.07 -29.92
N VAL A 236 -12.26 2.20 -29.59
CA VAL A 236 -12.94 3.35 -28.95
C VAL A 236 -14.04 3.91 -29.86
N GLU A 237 -13.74 4.09 -31.15
CA GLU A 237 -14.73 4.57 -32.12
C GLU A 237 -15.92 3.63 -32.30
N VAL A 238 -15.68 2.32 -32.32
CA VAL A 238 -16.74 1.31 -32.46
C VAL A 238 -17.64 1.33 -31.23
N VAL A 239 -17.06 1.32 -30.03
CA VAL A 239 -17.81 1.36 -28.76
C VAL A 239 -18.61 2.66 -28.65
N ASP A 240 -18.02 3.81 -29.01
CA ASP A 240 -18.73 5.10 -29.00
C ASP A 240 -19.87 5.16 -30.03
N LYS A 241 -19.68 4.58 -31.22
CA LYS A 241 -20.74 4.46 -32.24
C LYS A 241 -21.89 3.56 -31.74
N GLU A 242 -21.58 2.43 -31.10
CA GLU A 242 -22.59 1.53 -30.53
C GLU A 242 -23.37 2.17 -29.38
N ILE A 243 -22.67 2.85 -28.45
CA ILE A 243 -23.32 3.57 -27.34
C ILE A 243 -24.24 4.68 -27.88
N LYS A 244 -23.82 5.40 -28.93
CA LYS A 244 -24.66 6.42 -29.58
C LYS A 244 -25.88 5.82 -30.29
N LEU A 245 -25.78 4.63 -30.86
CA LEU A 245 -26.90 3.92 -31.49
C LEU A 245 -27.92 3.42 -30.46
N VAL A 246 -27.43 2.87 -29.34
CA VAL A 246 -28.26 2.41 -28.21
C VAL A 246 -28.97 3.59 -27.54
N LYS A 247 -28.28 4.71 -27.30
CA LYS A 247 -28.90 5.95 -26.76
C LYS A 247 -29.93 6.58 -27.68
N LYS A 248 -29.83 6.37 -29.01
CA LYS A 248 -30.80 6.82 -30.01
C LYS A 248 -31.97 5.85 -30.21
N GLY A 249 -32.11 4.81 -29.37
CA GLY A 249 -33.22 3.87 -29.42
C GLY A 249 -33.26 2.99 -30.68
N LYS A 250 -32.16 2.93 -31.44
CA LYS A 250 -32.08 2.05 -32.61
C LYS A 250 -31.84 0.61 -32.15
N PRO A 251 -32.56 -0.38 -32.71
CA PRO A 251 -32.36 -1.78 -32.36
C PRO A 251 -30.93 -2.20 -32.70
N LEU A 252 -30.28 -2.92 -31.78
CA LEU A 252 -28.94 -3.48 -32.00
C LEU A 252 -28.94 -4.37 -33.26
N PRO A 253 -27.84 -4.37 -34.05
CA PRO A 253 -27.72 -5.28 -35.17
C PRO A 253 -27.85 -6.73 -34.67
N LYS A 254 -28.72 -7.50 -35.32
CA LYS A 254 -28.90 -8.92 -35.02
C LYS A 254 -27.59 -9.65 -35.32
N SER A 255 -26.98 -10.24 -34.30
CA SER A 255 -25.86 -11.16 -34.45
C SER A 255 -26.22 -12.26 -35.47
N THR A 256 -25.37 -12.44 -36.48
CA THR A 256 -25.49 -13.48 -37.52
C THR A 256 -24.86 -14.82 -37.09
N LEU A 257 -24.30 -14.90 -35.88
CA LEU A 257 -23.82 -16.16 -35.33
C LEU A 257 -25.00 -17.00 -34.83
N LYS A 258 -25.24 -18.13 -35.49
CA LYS A 258 -26.18 -19.16 -35.07
C LYS A 258 -25.88 -19.55 -33.62
N LYS A 259 -26.78 -19.22 -32.71
CA LYS A 259 -26.73 -19.68 -31.32
C LYS A 259 -27.22 -21.13 -31.27
N ASP A 260 -26.29 -22.06 -31.10
CA ASP A 260 -26.63 -23.35 -30.51
C ASP A 260 -26.67 -23.22 -28.99
N GLY A 261 -27.77 -23.71 -28.40
CA GLY A 261 -27.81 -24.15 -27.01
C GLY A 261 -27.99 -23.08 -25.94
N SER A 262 -29.08 -23.22 -25.20
CA SER A 262 -29.48 -22.42 -24.03
C SER A 262 -28.38 -22.18 -23.00
N ARG A 263 -28.29 -20.96 -22.44
CA ARG A 263 -27.95 -20.75 -21.02
C ARG A 263 -28.35 -19.38 -20.48
N CYS A 264 -29.13 -19.48 -19.40
CA CYS A 264 -29.27 -18.63 -18.21
C CYS A 264 -29.21 -17.09 -18.34
N THR A 265 -30.33 -16.47 -17.95
CA THR A 265 -30.48 -15.04 -17.68
C THR A 265 -29.91 -14.68 -16.31
N THR A 266 -28.82 -13.92 -16.27
CA THR A 266 -28.50 -13.04 -15.14
C THR A 266 -28.05 -11.70 -15.69
N LYS A 267 -28.98 -10.74 -15.75
CA LYS A 267 -28.68 -9.35 -16.08
C LYS A 267 -28.02 -8.70 -14.86
N SER A 268 -26.70 -8.73 -14.76
CA SER A 268 -25.97 -7.74 -13.96
C SER A 268 -25.86 -6.45 -14.79
N LYS A 269 -26.43 -5.35 -14.27
CA LYS A 269 -26.27 -4.02 -14.85
C LYS A 269 -24.84 -3.55 -14.57
N LEU A 270 -23.92 -3.75 -15.52
CA LEU A 270 -22.64 -3.05 -15.55
C LEU A 270 -22.90 -1.57 -15.87
N LYS A 271 -22.81 -0.70 -14.86
CA LYS A 271 -22.62 0.73 -15.07
C LYS A 271 -21.13 0.95 -15.32
N ILE A 272 -20.76 1.21 -16.57
CA ILE A 272 -19.44 1.76 -16.90
C ILE A 272 -19.52 3.26 -16.62
N ALA A 273 -18.75 3.75 -15.65
CA ALA A 273 -18.63 5.18 -15.38
C ALA A 273 -17.88 5.84 -16.55
N ASN A 274 -18.54 6.80 -17.20
CA ASN A 274 -17.97 7.60 -18.28
C ASN A 274 -17.24 8.81 -17.69
N ASP A 275 -16.00 8.64 -17.24
CA ASP A 275 -15.10 9.77 -17.01
C ASP A 275 -13.66 9.35 -17.32
N PHE A 276 -13.36 9.19 -18.61
CA PHE A 276 -11.98 9.16 -19.09
C PHE A 276 -11.45 10.60 -19.11
N LYS A 277 -10.92 11.07 -17.97
CA LYS A 277 -9.99 12.20 -18.01
C LYS A 277 -8.76 11.74 -18.79
N LYS A 278 -8.49 12.41 -19.91
CA LYS A 278 -7.31 12.23 -20.75
C LYS A 278 -6.09 12.65 -19.92
N PHE A 279 -5.45 11.71 -19.24
CA PHE A 279 -4.16 11.95 -18.62
C PHE A 279 -3.09 11.73 -19.71
N GLU A 280 -2.53 12.83 -20.23
CA GLU A 280 -1.24 12.75 -20.91
C GLU A 280 -0.21 12.29 -19.88
N LEU A 281 0.31 11.08 -20.06
CA LEU A 281 1.31 10.52 -19.17
C LEU A 281 2.68 11.00 -19.63
N GLN A 282 3.28 11.92 -18.88
CA GLN A 282 4.72 12.11 -18.91
C GLN A 282 5.36 10.80 -18.45
N SER A 283 6.27 10.26 -19.26
CA SER A 283 7.10 9.11 -18.95
C SER A 283 7.79 9.31 -17.60
N LEU A 284 7.24 8.75 -16.53
CA LEU A 284 7.93 8.62 -15.25
C LEU A 284 8.89 7.44 -15.36
N VAL A 285 10.05 7.73 -15.97
CA VAL A 285 11.29 7.04 -15.57
C VAL A 285 11.36 7.15 -14.05
N PRO A 286 11.72 6.09 -13.30
CA PRO A 286 11.84 6.17 -11.86
C PRO A 286 12.85 7.27 -11.54
N ASN A 287 12.33 8.42 -11.13
CA ASN A 287 13.18 9.49 -10.69
C ASN A 287 13.72 9.01 -9.34
N ASN A 288 15.04 8.90 -9.19
CA ASN A 288 15.70 8.57 -7.92
C ASN A 288 15.38 9.58 -6.79
N LEU A 289 14.48 10.54 -7.05
CA LEU A 289 13.89 11.51 -6.11
C LEU A 289 13.01 10.90 -5.02
N LEU A 290 12.61 9.63 -5.09
CA LEU A 290 11.86 8.99 -3.97
C LEU A 290 12.71 8.89 -2.69
N LEU A 291 14.05 8.95 -2.81
CA LEU A 291 14.97 9.12 -1.68
C LEU A 291 15.18 10.60 -1.28
N GLU A 292 14.94 11.55 -2.18
CA GLU A 292 15.19 12.98 -1.90
C GLU A 292 14.08 13.65 -1.08
N ARG A 293 12.85 13.11 -1.07
CA ARG A 293 11.77 13.62 -0.20
C ARG A 293 12.04 13.41 1.30
N LEU A 294 12.99 12.54 1.66
CA LEU A 294 13.43 12.37 3.05
C LEU A 294 14.51 13.39 3.47
N ILE A 295 15.04 14.22 2.56
CA ILE A 295 16.21 15.09 2.85
C ILE A 295 15.87 16.59 2.88
N LYS A 296 14.73 17.04 2.33
CA LYS A 296 14.39 18.48 2.39
C LYS A 296 13.73 18.85 3.72
N ARG A 297 14.55 19.27 4.68
CA ARG A 297 14.09 20.11 5.80
C ARG A 297 13.45 21.39 5.24
N PRO A 298 12.33 21.86 5.81
CA PRO A 298 11.83 23.18 5.49
C PRO A 298 12.83 24.23 5.98
N SER A 299 13.23 25.12 5.07
CA SER A 299 13.88 26.40 5.36
C SER A 299 12.94 27.35 6.07
#